data_AF-A0A7C6IRT8-F1
#
_entry.id   AF-A0A7C6IRT8-F1
#
_cell.length_a   1.000
_cell.length_b   1.000
_cell.length_c   1.000
_cell.angle_alpha   90.00
_cell.angle_beta   90.00
_cell.angle_gamma   90.00
#
_symmetry.space_group_name_H-M   'P 1'
#
loop_
_entity.id
_entity.type
_entity.pdbx_description
1 polymer ?
#
loop_
_entity_poly.entity_id
_entity_poly.type
_entity_poly.pdbx_seq_one_letter_code
_entity_poly.pdbx_strand_id
1 'polypeptide(L)' 'MRLKVICDEENVSQGGKYKGTPTLVVEIVSPSSRSKDIVTKLDFYMQSGIREYLIVDPDNK' A
#
# COMPACT_ATOMS: atom_id res chain seq x y z
N MET A 1 -4.55 -1.66 14.37
CA MET A 1 -5.62 -1.93 13.39
C MET A 1 -5.05 -1.70 11.99
N ARG A 2 -5.23 -2.63 11.04
CA ARG A 2 -4.79 -2.45 9.64
C ARG A 2 -6.03 -2.45 8.76
N LEU A 3 -6.32 -1.32 8.12
CA LEU A 3 -7.43 -1.19 7.18
C LEU A 3 -6.94 -1.55 5.77
N LYS A 4 -7.71 -2.38 5.06
CA LYS A 4 -7.46 -2.72 3.66
C LYS A 4 -8.80 -2.66 2.94
N VAL A 5 -8.83 -1.97 1.81
CA VAL A 5 -9.99 -1.94 0.91
C VAL A 5 -9.50 -2.55 -0.41
N ILE A 6 -10.21 -3.56 -0.89
CA ILE A 6 -9.90 -4.28 -2.14
C ILE A 6 -11.15 -4.17 -3.00
N CYS A 7 -11.01 -3.70 -4.23
CA CYS A 7 -12.14 -3.49 -5.14
C CYS A 7 -12.32 -4.63 -6.15
N ASP A 8 -11.31 -5.49 -6.30
CA ASP A 8 -11.21 -6.60 -7.24
C ASP A 8 -10.99 -7.92 -6.48
N GLU A 9 -12.08 -8.43 -5.91
CA GLU A 9 -12.08 -9.66 -5.11
C GLU A 9 -11.65 -10.90 -5.90
N GLU A 10 -11.78 -10.89 -7.22
CA GLU A 10 -11.32 -11.95 -8.12
C GLU A 10 -9.81 -12.18 -8.05
N ASN A 11 -9.04 -11.15 -7.67
CA ASN A 11 -7.59 -11.22 -7.50
C ASN A 11 -7.19 -11.63 -6.07
N VAL A 12 -8.16 -11.90 -5.20
CA VAL A 12 -7.90 -12.36 -3.82
C VAL A 12 -7.92 -13.87 -3.77
N SER A 13 -6.77 -14.46 -3.46
CA SER A 13 -6.67 -15.90 -3.23
C SER A 13 -7.45 -16.34 -1.99
N GLN A 14 -7.80 -17.63 -1.90
CA GLN A 14 -8.51 -18.22 -0.76
C GLN A 14 -7.86 -17.95 0.62
N GLY A 15 -6.58 -17.58 0.67
CA GLY A 15 -5.86 -17.17 1.88
C GLY A 15 -5.92 -15.66 2.20
N GLY A 16 -6.78 -14.88 1.53
CA GLY A 16 -6.89 -13.43 1.71
C GLY A 16 -5.70 -12.64 1.18
N LYS A 17 -4.83 -13.27 0.37
CA LYS A 17 -3.71 -12.60 -0.29
C LYS A 17 -4.13 -12.11 -1.65
N TYR A 18 -3.97 -10.81 -1.86
CA TYR A 18 -4.08 -10.18 -3.16
C TYR A 18 -2.95 -10.67 -4.09
N LYS A 19 -3.28 -11.02 -5.33
CA LYS A 19 -2.35 -11.45 -6.36
C LYS A 19 -2.55 -10.61 -7.61
N GLY A 20 -1.49 -9.91 -8.02
CA GLY A 20 -1.52 -9.01 -9.17
C GLY A 20 -0.91 -7.66 -8.84
N THR A 21 -0.91 -6.77 -9.82
CA THR A 21 -0.45 -5.39 -9.64
C THR A 21 -1.66 -4.50 -9.37
N PRO A 22 -1.82 -3.96 -8.14
CA PRO A 22 -2.91 -3.06 -7.84
C PRO A 22 -2.76 -1.77 -8.67
N THR A 23 -3.89 -1.17 -9.01
CA THR A 23 -3.89 0.10 -9.76
C THR A 23 -3.46 1.28 -8.88
N LEU A 24 -3.93 1.29 -7.63
CA LEU A 24 -3.75 2.36 -6.66
C LEU A 24 -3.42 1.73 -5.30
N VAL A 25 -2.39 2.27 -4.64
CA VAL A 25 -2.06 1.92 -3.25
C VAL A 25 -2.06 3.19 -2.41
N VAL A 26 -2.84 3.20 -1.33
CA VAL A 26 -2.90 4.30 -0.36
C VAL A 26 -2.39 3.79 0.98
N GLU A 27 -1.34 4.43 1.50
CA GLU A 27 -0.75 4.09 2.79
C GLU A 27 -0.87 5.27 3.76
N ILE A 28 -1.56 5.04 4.89
CA ILE A 28 -1.63 6.00 5.99
C ILE A 28 -0.50 5.66 6.95
N VAL A 29 0.46 6.56 7.08
CA VAL A 29 1.66 6.31 7.88
C VAL A 29 1.42 6.75 9.31
N SER A 30 1.75 5.87 10.27
CA SER A 30 1.78 6.24 11.68
C SER A 30 3.14 6.85 12.03
N PRO A 31 3.19 7.80 12.99
CA PRO A 31 4.43 8.50 13.38
C PRO A 31 5.56 7.55 13.80
N SER A 32 5.24 6.37 14.32
CA SER A 32 6.19 5.36 14.79
C SER A 32 6.87 4.52 13.71
N SER A 33 6.40 4.56 12.46
CA SER A 33 6.89 3.70 11.36
C SER A 33 7.31 4.49 10.11
N ARG A 34 7.57 5.79 10.27
CA ARG A 34 7.66 6.78 9.18
C ARG A 34 8.76 6.50 8.15
N SER A 35 10.02 6.37 8.54
CA SER A 35 11.10 6.63 7.58
C SER A 35 11.66 5.40 6.85
N LYS A 36 11.83 4.26 7.52
CA LYS A 36 12.43 3.06 6.89
C LYS A 36 11.44 2.24 6.08
N ASP A 37 10.19 2.13 6.54
CA ASP A 37 9.16 1.33 5.89
C ASP A 37 8.67 1.97 4.59
N ILE A 38 8.54 3.31 4.57
CA ILE A 38 8.06 4.04 3.39
C ILE A 38 9.03 3.87 2.22
N VAL A 39 10.33 4.11 2.42
CA VAL A 39 11.32 4.06 1.32
C VAL A 39 11.37 2.66 0.70
N THR A 40 11.40 1.63 1.54
CA THR A 40 11.48 0.23 1.08
C THR A 40 10.22 -0.19 0.33
N LYS A 41 9.03 0.20 0.82
CA LYS A 41 7.76 -0.12 0.17
C LYS A 41 7.55 0.66 -1.11
N LEU A 42 7.90 1.95 -1.11
CA LEU A 42 7.79 2.83 -2.28
C LEU A 42 8.61 2.27 -3.44
N ASP A 43 9.88 1.91 -3.21
CA ASP A 43 10.74 1.35 -4.26
C ASP A 43 10.18 0.02 -4.79
N PHE A 44 9.73 -0.87 -3.89
CA PHE A 44 9.09 -2.13 -4.29
C PHE A 44 7.81 -1.92 -5.11
N TYR A 45 6.96 -0.97 -4.71
CA TYR A 45 5.70 -0.67 -5.41
C TYR A 45 5.94 0.00 -6.77
N MET A 46 6.94 0.88 -6.86
CA MET A 46 7.34 1.49 -8.13
C MET A 46 7.87 0.44 -9.10
N GLN A 47 8.68 -0.52 -8.63
CA GLN A 47 9.19 -1.61 -9.48
C GLN A 47 8.09 -2.62 -9.87
N SER A 48 7.02 -2.72 -9.08
CA SER A 48 5.89 -3.64 -9.33
C SER A 48 4.93 -3.17 -10.44
N GLY A 49 5.13 -1.96 -10.97
CA GLY A 49 4.30 -1.39 -12.04
C GLY A 49 2.97 -0.80 -11.56
N ILE A 50 2.88 -0.43 -10.27
CA ILE A 50 1.72 0.27 -9.72
C ILE A 50 1.64 1.66 -10.35
N ARG A 51 0.44 2.06 -10.78
CA ARG A 51 0.26 3.36 -11.46
C ARG A 51 0.29 4.52 -10.49
N GLU A 52 -0.32 4.36 -9.32
CA GLU A 52 -0.46 5.42 -8.33
C GLU A 52 -0.15 4.91 -6.93
N TYR A 53 0.76 5.58 -6.22
CA TYR A 53 1.08 5.33 -4.82
C TYR A 53 0.93 6.63 -4.03
N LEU A 54 -0.02 6.66 -3.10
CA LEU A 54 -0.32 7.82 -2.26
C LEU A 54 0.05 7.51 -0.81
N ILE A 55 0.83 8.41 -0.21
CA ILE A 55 1.16 8.35 1.21
C ILE A 55 0.42 9.50 1.90
N VAL A 56 -0.35 9.16 2.93
CA VAL A 56 -1.04 10.13 3.77
C VAL A 56 -0.36 10.16 5.13
N ASP A 57 0.25 11.29 5.45
CA ASP A 57 0.87 11.55 6.74
C ASP A 57 -0.01 12.53 7.55
N PRO A 58 -0.82 12.05 8.51
CA PRO A 58 -1.73 12.91 9.26
C PRO A 58 -1.02 13.84 10.25
N ASP A 59 0.23 13.56 10.60
CA ASP A 59 1.01 14.32 11.59
C ASP A 59 1.89 15.40 10.92
N ASN A 60 2.01 15.38 9.59
CA ASN A 60 2.69 16.40 8.82
C ASN A 60 1.62 17.25 8.08
N LYS A 61 1.11 18.27 8.77
CA LYS A 61 0.16 19.24 8.21
C LYS A 61 0.83 20.27 7.32
#